data_AF-A0A7J5F3P3-F1
#
_entry.id   AF-A0A7J5F3P3-F1
#
_cell.length_a   1.000
_cell.length_b   1.000
_cell.length_c   1.000
_cell.angle_alpha   90.00
_cell.angle_beta   90.00
_cell.angle_gamma   90.00
#
_symmetry.space_group_name_H-M   'P 1'
#
loop_
_entity.id
_entity.type
_entity.pdbx_description
1 polymer ?
#
loop_
_entity_poly.entity_id
_entity_poly.type
_entity_poly.pdbx_seq_one_letter_code
_entity_poly.pdbx_strand_id
1 'polypeptide(L)'
;MKALRMTSQPARAPELFGDQWLNSEPLSVRECHGRPVLLFFCDLAAPHANALIPLINGIHALYSGYGMTCIGVHSPAFSFARDPRRVEQWVRKSLILFPIVTDNERSVLNAYRISSVPSVCLIDAKGDIYDTLGTGLVPERLERSVQYLLRQSGYRGELPILINPAYDRGYRLLPDDVAELTAGYAHGALGNPEGYSPELAAEYRDPGLHVGGKFYAHGVWRAERDALVFAGGEGYLLCPVEGDETSVLAEGNGRTVVRLELDGEPLKIAVMGDDVKKDRNGQTYIAVEEPRAFSVLKNTSAQPHRLKLIPSAEGTRIYLISSITFAGRDPLRTDDGHLRN
;
A
#
# COMPACT_ATOMS: atom_id res chain seq x y z
N MET A 1 19.32 -37.35 0.73
CA MET A 1 18.43 -36.29 0.23
C MET A 1 18.63 -35.05 1.09
N LYS A 2 19.21 -33.98 0.53
CA LYS A 2 19.38 -32.69 1.21
C LYS A 2 18.03 -31.96 1.20
N ALA A 3 17.47 -31.70 2.38
CA ALA A 3 16.34 -30.80 2.52
C ALA A 3 16.76 -29.38 2.08
N LEU A 4 16.00 -28.80 1.15
CA LEU A 4 16.10 -27.40 0.75
C LEU A 4 15.84 -26.56 2.01
N ARG A 5 16.87 -25.84 2.50
CA ARG A 5 16.68 -24.84 3.56
C ARG A 5 15.84 -23.70 2.98
N MET A 6 14.58 -23.62 3.40
CA MET A 6 13.77 -22.42 3.26
C MET A 6 14.52 -21.27 3.95
N THR A 7 14.60 -20.13 3.27
CA THR A 7 15.46 -18.98 3.60
C THR A 7 15.06 -18.32 4.92
N SER A 8 15.61 -18.78 6.05
CA SER A 8 15.42 -18.18 7.38
C SER A 8 15.88 -16.72 7.41
N GLN A 9 15.05 -15.77 7.85
CA GLN A 9 15.43 -14.36 8.06
C GLN A 9 16.80 -14.25 8.74
N PRO A 10 17.57 -13.17 8.46
CA PRO A 10 18.83 -12.98 9.15
C PRO A 10 18.54 -12.87 10.65
N ALA A 11 19.24 -13.66 11.48
CA ALA A 11 19.05 -13.61 12.92
C ALA A 11 19.41 -12.24 13.48
N ARG A 12 20.45 -11.59 12.92
CA ARG A 12 20.90 -10.25 13.29
C ARG A 12 20.40 -9.22 12.31
N ALA A 13 19.91 -8.10 12.82
CA ALA A 13 19.40 -7.01 12.01
C ALA A 13 20.54 -6.37 11.17
N PRO A 14 20.37 -6.28 9.83
CA PRO A 14 21.27 -5.52 8.96
C PRO A 14 21.32 -4.02 9.31
N GLU A 15 22.30 -3.29 8.79
CA GLU A 15 22.31 -1.82 8.90
C GLU A 15 21.39 -1.15 7.88
N LEU A 16 21.01 0.10 8.15
CA LEU A 16 20.10 0.91 7.34
C LEU A 16 20.89 1.83 6.40
N PHE A 17 21.48 1.25 5.36
CA PHE A 17 22.14 2.02 4.30
C PHE A 17 21.10 2.57 3.33
N GLY A 18 20.60 3.78 3.60
CA GLY A 18 19.68 4.48 2.71
C GLY A 18 20.24 5.78 2.14
N ASP A 19 19.49 6.37 1.22
CA ASP A 19 19.92 7.51 0.40
C ASP A 19 19.84 8.84 1.17
N GLN A 20 18.75 9.02 1.92
CA GLN A 20 18.44 10.23 2.68
C GLN A 20 17.65 9.88 3.94
N TRP A 21 17.92 10.63 5.01
CA TRP A 21 17.15 10.61 6.26
C TRP A 21 16.25 11.85 6.37
N LEU A 22 15.05 11.61 6.86
CA LEU A 22 14.01 12.61 7.15
C LEU A 22 13.61 12.47 8.62
N ASN A 23 13.22 13.58 9.24
CA ASN A 23 12.86 13.67 10.66
C ASN A 23 13.98 13.30 11.67
N SER A 24 15.19 12.97 11.21
CA SER A 24 16.38 12.80 12.06
C SER A 24 17.67 12.86 11.24
N GLU A 25 18.80 12.94 11.93
CA GLU A 25 20.09 12.51 11.40
C GLU A 25 20.10 10.98 11.18
N PRO A 26 21.05 10.44 10.39
CA PRO A 26 21.18 8.99 10.19
C PRO A 26 21.27 8.19 11.50
N LEU A 27 20.46 7.14 11.61
CA LEU A 27 20.49 6.22 12.75
C LEU A 27 21.11 4.87 12.34
N SER A 28 21.94 4.30 13.22
CA SER A 28 22.46 2.95 13.06
C SER A 28 21.73 1.95 13.95
N VAL A 29 21.45 0.76 13.41
CA VAL A 29 20.84 -0.33 14.18
C VAL A 29 21.78 -0.81 15.28
N ARG A 30 23.10 -0.81 15.05
CA ARG A 30 24.11 -1.07 16.09
C ARG A 30 24.09 -0.05 17.22
N GLU A 31 23.87 1.22 16.91
CA GLU A 31 23.82 2.29 17.92
C GLU A 31 22.54 2.20 18.78
N CYS A 32 21.49 1.53 18.29
CA CYS A 32 20.29 1.21 19.05
C CYS A 32 20.47 0.03 20.03
N HIS A 33 21.67 -0.55 20.17
CA HIS A 33 21.89 -1.65 21.11
C HIS A 33 21.47 -1.26 22.54
N GLY A 34 20.78 -2.18 23.21
CA GLY A 34 20.12 -1.95 24.50
C GLY A 34 18.68 -1.44 24.40
N ARG A 35 18.18 -1.18 23.19
CA ARG A 35 16.83 -0.67 22.93
C ARG A 35 16.13 -1.48 21.84
N PRO A 36 14.85 -1.84 22.01
CA PRO A 36 14.06 -2.40 20.92
C PRO A 36 13.91 -1.41 19.77
N VAL A 37 13.92 -1.92 18.53
CA VAL A 37 13.70 -1.13 17.32
C VAL A 37 12.51 -1.69 16.54
N LEU A 38 11.64 -0.79 16.09
CA LEU A 38 10.54 -1.08 15.16
C LEU A 38 10.90 -0.44 13.81
N LEU A 39 11.07 -1.27 12.78
CA LEU A 39 11.21 -0.82 11.40
C LEU A 39 9.90 -0.96 10.66
N PHE A 40 9.37 0.14 10.12
CA PHE A 40 8.15 0.17 9.32
C PHE A 40 8.49 0.35 7.84
N PHE A 41 8.46 -0.73 7.08
CA PHE A 41 8.67 -0.71 5.63
C PHE A 41 7.40 -0.19 4.95
N CYS A 42 7.55 0.90 4.19
CA CYS A 42 6.43 1.62 3.58
C CYS A 42 6.81 2.18 2.20
N ASP A 43 5.81 2.58 1.44
CA ASP A 43 5.95 3.27 0.15
C ASP A 43 4.85 4.33 0.09
N LEU A 44 5.19 5.56 -0.29
CA LEU A 44 4.20 6.64 -0.46
C LEU A 44 3.12 6.28 -1.48
N ALA A 45 3.43 5.40 -2.44
CA ALA A 45 2.50 4.98 -3.48
C ALA A 45 1.52 3.88 -3.02
N ALA A 46 1.71 3.29 -1.84
CA ALA A 46 0.94 2.15 -1.33
C ALA A 46 -0.19 2.61 -0.37
N PRO A 47 -1.47 2.57 -0.79
CA PRO A 47 -2.60 3.05 0.04
C PRO A 47 -2.74 2.32 1.38
N HIS A 48 -2.55 1.01 1.37
CA HIS A 48 -2.60 0.14 2.54
C HIS A 48 -1.44 0.42 3.51
N ALA A 49 -0.26 0.79 3.02
CA ALA A 49 0.82 1.27 3.88
C ALA A 49 0.46 2.63 4.51
N ASN A 50 -0.12 3.54 3.71
CA ASN A 50 -0.57 4.85 4.21
C ASN A 50 -1.64 4.73 5.30
N ALA A 51 -2.53 3.74 5.21
CA ALA A 51 -3.55 3.46 6.23
C ALA A 51 -2.96 3.08 7.60
N LEU A 52 -1.73 2.53 7.66
CA LEU A 52 -1.06 2.15 8.91
C LEU A 52 -0.27 3.31 9.55
N ILE A 53 -0.04 4.43 8.86
CA ILE A 53 0.73 5.55 9.39
C ILE A 53 0.18 6.07 10.75
N PRO A 54 -1.14 6.27 10.94
CA PRO A 54 -1.67 6.71 12.23
C PRO A 54 -1.37 5.74 13.38
N LEU A 55 -1.42 4.42 13.12
CA LEU A 55 -1.06 3.39 14.10
C LEU A 55 0.42 3.50 14.47
N ILE A 56 1.31 3.58 13.49
CA ILE A 56 2.76 3.66 13.73
C ILE A 56 3.13 4.96 14.44
N ASN A 57 2.50 6.09 14.09
CA ASN A 57 2.63 7.35 14.83
C ASN A 57 2.21 7.21 16.30
N GLY A 58 1.10 6.52 16.58
CA GLY A 58 0.65 6.24 17.94
C GLY A 58 1.66 5.40 18.72
N ILE A 59 2.17 4.32 18.11
CA ILE A 59 3.22 3.47 18.71
C ILE A 59 4.50 4.28 18.96
N HIS A 60 4.94 5.08 17.99
CA HIS A 60 6.11 5.96 18.15
C HIS A 60 5.93 6.94 19.31
N ALA A 61 4.81 7.67 19.34
CA ALA A 61 4.54 8.66 20.38
C ALA A 61 4.44 8.05 21.78
N LEU A 62 3.79 6.88 21.90
CA LEU A 62 3.62 6.21 23.19
C LEU A 62 4.92 5.58 23.69
N TYR A 63 5.66 4.87 22.83
CA TYR A 63 6.73 3.98 23.28
C TYR A 63 8.15 4.55 23.20
N SER A 64 8.36 5.67 22.49
CA SER A 64 9.71 6.26 22.38
C SER A 64 10.27 6.70 23.74
N GLY A 65 9.42 7.26 24.61
CA GLY A 65 9.82 7.67 25.96
C GLY A 65 10.21 6.50 26.88
N TYR A 66 9.83 5.27 26.52
CA TYR A 66 10.15 4.05 27.28
C TYR A 66 11.39 3.33 26.74
N GLY A 67 12.05 3.89 25.72
CA GLY A 67 13.29 3.36 25.16
C GLY A 67 13.10 2.52 23.89
N MET A 68 11.95 2.57 23.23
CA MET A 68 11.78 2.03 21.87
C MET A 68 12.29 3.03 20.83
N THR A 69 12.90 2.56 19.76
CA THR A 69 13.20 3.38 18.56
C THR A 69 12.27 2.96 17.42
N CYS A 70 11.60 3.91 16.77
CA CYS A 70 10.77 3.66 15.58
C CYS A 70 11.44 4.30 14.36
N ILE A 71 11.56 3.57 13.26
CA ILE A 71 12.16 4.05 12.01
C ILE A 71 11.29 3.57 10.85
N GLY A 72 10.90 4.46 9.94
CA GLY A 72 10.30 4.11 8.67
C GLY A 72 11.37 3.84 7.62
N VAL A 73 11.18 2.80 6.81
CA VAL A 73 12.03 2.49 5.65
C VAL A 73 11.19 2.67 4.39
N HIS A 74 11.34 3.81 3.73
CA HIS A 74 10.60 4.14 2.51
C HIS A 74 11.24 3.44 1.30
N SER A 75 10.61 2.35 0.82
CA SER A 75 11.13 1.48 -0.24
C SER A 75 10.22 1.50 -1.46
N PRO A 76 10.42 2.44 -2.41
CA PRO A 76 9.47 2.68 -3.49
C PRO A 76 9.39 1.54 -4.52
N ALA A 77 8.17 1.16 -4.88
CA ALA A 77 7.88 0.24 -5.98
C ALA A 77 7.94 0.94 -7.34
N PHE A 78 7.65 2.25 -7.38
CA PHE A 78 7.57 3.04 -8.61
C PHE A 78 8.63 4.14 -8.65
N SER A 79 9.10 4.46 -9.85
CA SER A 79 10.18 5.45 -10.05
C SER A 79 9.81 6.86 -9.56
N PHE A 80 8.56 7.29 -9.75
CA PHE A 80 8.11 8.61 -9.27
C PHE A 80 8.19 8.73 -7.75
N ALA A 81 8.08 7.62 -7.01
CA ALA A 81 8.14 7.61 -5.56
C ALA A 81 9.57 7.77 -5.03
N ARG A 82 10.60 7.75 -5.90
CA ARG A 82 12.00 8.00 -5.54
C ARG A 82 12.34 9.48 -5.40
N ASP A 83 11.48 10.39 -5.88
CA ASP A 83 11.73 11.84 -5.83
C ASP A 83 11.74 12.35 -4.37
N PRO A 84 12.89 12.85 -3.86
CA PRO A 84 13.01 13.35 -2.49
C PRO A 84 11.94 14.37 -2.10
N ARG A 85 11.56 15.26 -3.03
CA ARG A 85 10.56 16.30 -2.76
C ARG A 85 9.18 15.71 -2.51
N ARG A 86 8.85 14.61 -3.19
CA ARG A 86 7.59 13.89 -3.01
C ARG A 86 7.58 13.15 -1.69
N VAL A 87 8.69 12.50 -1.34
CA VAL A 87 8.83 11.82 -0.04
C VAL A 87 8.69 12.83 1.09
N GLU A 88 9.36 13.99 1.02
CA GLU A 88 9.23 15.07 2.02
C GLU A 88 7.79 15.59 2.14
N GLN A 89 7.10 15.79 1.00
CA GLN A 89 5.73 16.24 0.99
C GLN A 89 4.78 15.19 1.60
N TRP A 90 4.99 13.91 1.28
CA TRP A 90 4.24 12.80 1.86
C TRP A 90 4.45 12.69 3.37
N VAL A 91 5.70 12.78 3.85
CA VAL A 91 6.02 12.82 5.30
C VAL A 91 5.26 13.93 6.01
N ARG A 92 5.21 15.13 5.42
CA ARG A 92 4.47 16.27 5.99
C ARG A 92 2.95 16.07 5.95
N LYS A 93 2.39 15.69 4.79
CA LYS A 93 0.93 15.52 4.58
C LYS A 93 0.37 14.40 5.46
N SER A 94 1.10 13.30 5.61
CA SER A 94 0.70 12.14 6.42
C SER A 94 1.03 12.29 7.91
N LEU A 95 1.58 13.44 8.31
CA LEU A 95 1.99 13.75 9.69
C LEU A 95 2.90 12.67 10.28
N ILE A 96 3.84 12.15 9.49
CA ILE A 96 4.78 11.12 9.97
C ILE A 96 5.72 11.76 11.00
N LEU A 97 5.69 11.24 12.23
CA LEU A 97 6.44 11.78 13.36
C LEU A 97 7.77 11.07 13.59
N PHE A 98 7.89 9.83 13.13
CA PHE A 98 9.10 9.02 13.31
C PHE A 98 10.16 9.32 12.23
N PRO A 99 11.45 9.05 12.52
CA PRO A 99 12.54 9.03 11.54
C PRO A 99 12.19 8.19 10.30
N ILE A 100 12.54 8.68 9.10
CA ILE A 100 12.43 7.90 7.86
C ILE A 100 13.78 7.86 7.15
N VAL A 101 14.16 6.67 6.71
CA VAL A 101 15.24 6.46 5.75
C VAL A 101 14.65 6.07 4.40
N THR A 102 15.16 6.67 3.33
CA THR A 102 14.80 6.32 1.94
C THR A 102 15.69 5.19 1.43
N ASP A 103 15.08 4.18 0.81
CA ASP A 103 15.73 2.98 0.28
C ASP A 103 15.33 2.80 -1.20
N ASN A 104 15.76 3.74 -2.06
CA ASN A 104 15.31 3.81 -3.46
C ASN A 104 15.73 2.59 -4.29
N GLU A 105 16.85 1.99 -3.93
CA GLU A 105 17.37 0.75 -4.55
C GLU A 105 16.87 -0.52 -3.85
N ARG A 106 15.97 -0.39 -2.86
CA ARG A 106 15.36 -1.49 -2.10
C ARG A 106 16.39 -2.40 -1.43
N SER A 107 17.58 -1.88 -1.16
CA SER A 107 18.72 -2.60 -0.61
C SER A 107 18.47 -3.02 0.85
N VAL A 108 17.86 -2.14 1.65
CA VAL A 108 17.47 -2.42 3.04
C VAL A 108 16.31 -3.40 3.05
N LEU A 109 15.26 -3.18 2.25
CA LEU A 109 14.13 -4.09 2.08
C LEU A 109 14.59 -5.52 1.75
N ASN A 110 15.53 -5.65 0.82
CA ASN A 110 16.12 -6.93 0.43
C ASN A 110 16.99 -7.54 1.53
N ALA A 111 17.79 -6.74 2.23
CA ALA A 111 18.63 -7.21 3.34
C ALA A 111 17.80 -7.82 4.48
N TYR A 112 16.64 -7.24 4.77
CA TYR A 112 15.69 -7.73 5.76
C TYR A 112 14.76 -8.84 5.24
N ARG A 113 14.86 -9.19 3.95
CA ARG A 113 14.03 -10.19 3.27
C ARG A 113 12.53 -9.90 3.38
N ILE A 114 12.18 -8.63 3.31
CA ILE A 114 10.79 -8.19 3.26
C ILE A 114 10.27 -8.35 1.83
N SER A 115 9.20 -9.12 1.64
CA SER A 115 8.64 -9.41 0.32
C SER A 115 7.67 -8.32 -0.19
N SER A 116 7.03 -7.61 0.73
CA SER A 116 5.99 -6.63 0.40
C SER A 116 5.89 -5.54 1.47
N VAL A 117 5.43 -4.35 1.06
CA VAL A 117 5.01 -3.27 1.96
C VAL A 117 3.49 -3.27 2.09
N PRO A 118 2.94 -2.85 3.25
CA PRO A 118 3.63 -2.55 4.48
C PRO A 118 4.14 -3.81 5.16
N SER A 119 5.26 -3.68 5.87
CA SER A 119 5.73 -4.69 6.81
C SER A 119 6.34 -4.00 8.02
N VAL A 120 6.19 -4.60 9.21
CA VAL A 120 6.88 -4.18 10.42
C VAL A 120 7.88 -5.26 10.82
N CYS A 121 9.16 -4.89 10.94
CA CYS A 121 10.19 -5.73 11.51
C CYS A 121 10.52 -5.26 12.92
N LEU A 122 10.45 -6.16 13.90
CA LEU A 122 10.78 -5.89 15.29
C LEU A 122 12.15 -6.47 15.60
N ILE A 123 13.00 -5.64 16.20
CA ILE A 123 14.38 -5.96 16.58
C ILE A 123 14.49 -5.83 18.09
N ASP A 124 15.09 -6.82 18.75
CA ASP A 124 15.28 -6.80 20.19
C ASP A 124 16.46 -5.91 20.62
N ALA A 125 16.65 -5.76 21.93
CA ALA A 125 17.72 -4.94 22.50
C ALA A 125 19.14 -5.49 22.25
N LYS A 126 19.30 -6.71 21.71
CA LYS A 126 20.60 -7.27 21.31
C LYS A 126 20.91 -6.98 19.83
N GLY A 127 19.93 -6.46 19.09
CA GLY A 127 20.03 -6.23 17.66
C GLY A 127 19.66 -7.44 16.82
N ASP A 128 18.95 -8.42 17.40
CA ASP A 128 18.45 -9.59 16.69
C ASP A 128 17.01 -9.35 16.21
N ILE A 129 16.67 -9.86 15.01
CA ILE A 129 15.30 -9.79 14.50
C ILE A 129 14.43 -10.74 15.34
N TYR A 130 13.44 -10.17 16.01
CA TYR A 130 12.51 -10.87 16.88
C TYR A 130 11.27 -11.38 16.12
N ASP A 131 10.63 -10.51 15.34
CA ASP A 131 9.42 -10.85 14.58
C ASP A 131 9.33 -9.97 13.32
N THR A 132 8.57 -10.44 12.34
CA THR A 132 8.22 -9.66 11.15
C THR A 132 6.76 -9.86 10.82
N LEU A 133 6.02 -8.76 10.83
CA LEU A 133 4.59 -8.69 10.60
C LEU A 133 4.38 -8.07 9.22
N GLY A 134 3.95 -8.87 8.25
CA GLY A 134 3.64 -8.37 6.90
C GLY A 134 2.25 -7.76 6.80
N THR A 135 1.70 -7.77 5.58
CA THR A 135 0.27 -7.60 5.34
C THR A 135 -0.51 -8.55 6.27
N GLY A 136 -1.60 -8.12 6.90
CA GLY A 136 -2.19 -8.87 8.02
C GLY A 136 -1.81 -8.42 9.41
N LEU A 137 -1.07 -7.32 9.54
CA LEU A 137 -0.68 -6.77 10.83
C LEU A 137 -1.92 -6.55 11.71
N VAL A 138 -1.94 -7.24 12.85
CA VAL A 138 -2.92 -7.06 13.92
C VAL A 138 -2.35 -6.05 14.91
N PRO A 139 -2.94 -4.85 15.07
CA PRO A 139 -2.40 -3.79 15.92
C PRO A 139 -2.09 -4.25 17.36
N GLU A 140 -2.97 -5.06 17.94
CA GLU A 140 -2.82 -5.64 19.28
C GLU A 140 -1.57 -6.52 19.37
N ARG A 141 -1.31 -7.33 18.33
CA ARG A 141 -0.13 -8.19 18.29
C ARG A 141 1.14 -7.37 18.16
N LEU A 142 1.14 -6.35 17.30
CA LEU A 142 2.27 -5.44 17.15
C LEU A 142 2.63 -4.82 18.49
N GLU A 143 1.65 -4.23 19.17
CA GLU A 143 1.89 -3.56 20.44
C GLU A 143 2.34 -4.53 21.54
N ARG A 144 1.68 -5.68 21.69
CA ARG A 144 2.10 -6.68 22.68
C ARG A 144 3.55 -7.11 22.47
N SER A 145 3.99 -7.18 21.22
CA SER A 145 5.38 -7.48 20.87
C SER A 145 6.32 -6.33 21.26
N VAL A 146 5.93 -5.07 21.01
CA VAL A 146 6.67 -3.88 21.47
C VAL A 146 6.81 -3.86 22.99
N GLN A 147 5.71 -4.02 23.73
CA GLN A 147 5.72 -4.06 25.19
C GLN A 147 6.57 -5.21 25.72
N TYR A 148 6.47 -6.40 25.11
CA TYR A 148 7.29 -7.54 25.46
C TYR A 148 8.79 -7.22 25.29
N LEU A 149 9.20 -6.65 24.15
CA LEU A 149 10.58 -6.29 23.90
C LEU A 149 11.11 -5.23 24.87
N LEU A 150 10.29 -4.25 25.25
CA LEU A 150 10.64 -3.27 26.29
C LEU A 150 10.86 -3.93 27.67
N ARG A 151 10.03 -4.93 28.02
CA ARG A 151 10.24 -5.71 29.26
C ARG A 151 11.53 -6.52 29.19
N GLN A 152 11.82 -7.15 28.04
CA GLN A 152 13.06 -7.90 27.83
C GLN A 152 14.30 -7.00 27.86
N SER A 153 14.19 -5.74 27.41
CA SER A 153 15.27 -4.75 27.49
C SER A 153 15.49 -4.18 28.90
N GLY A 154 14.70 -4.61 29.89
CA GLY A 154 14.89 -4.24 31.29
C GLY A 154 13.93 -3.18 31.82
N TYR A 155 12.94 -2.71 31.04
CA TYR A 155 11.95 -1.78 31.55
C TYR A 155 11.08 -2.43 32.65
N ARG A 156 10.96 -1.77 33.80
CA ARG A 156 10.22 -2.27 34.98
C ARG A 156 9.06 -1.39 35.43
N GLY A 157 8.91 -0.18 34.89
CA GLY A 157 7.80 0.71 35.21
C GLY A 157 6.45 0.25 34.64
N GLU A 158 5.41 1.05 34.81
CA GLU A 158 4.12 0.83 34.15
C GLU A 158 4.22 1.18 32.67
N LEU A 159 3.63 0.34 31.81
CA LEU A 159 3.49 0.62 30.39
C LEU A 159 2.04 1.06 30.14
N PRO A 160 1.78 1.95 29.18
CA PRO A 160 0.43 2.39 28.88
C PRO A 160 -0.46 1.21 28.47
N ILE A 161 -1.72 1.25 28.87
CA ILE A 161 -2.77 0.42 28.27
C ILE A 161 -3.22 1.15 27.01
N LEU A 162 -3.22 0.46 25.88
CA LEU A 162 -3.67 1.09 24.65
C LEU A 162 -5.18 1.23 24.64
N ILE A 163 -5.62 2.48 24.51
CA ILE A 163 -6.95 2.83 24.03
C ILE A 163 -6.72 3.46 22.66
N ASN A 164 -6.74 2.65 21.59
CA ASN A 164 -6.55 3.17 20.24
C ASN A 164 -7.91 3.59 19.65
N PRO A 165 -8.14 4.86 19.32
CA PRO A 165 -9.33 5.25 18.57
C PRO A 165 -9.38 4.65 17.15
N ALA A 166 -8.27 4.12 16.62
CA ALA A 166 -8.30 3.33 15.38
C ALA A 166 -8.97 1.94 15.55
N TYR A 167 -9.16 1.45 16.79
CA TYR A 167 -9.98 0.25 17.05
C TYR A 167 -11.45 0.47 16.66
N ASP A 168 -11.94 1.71 16.73
CA ASP A 168 -13.33 2.04 16.40
C ASP A 168 -13.66 1.87 14.91
N ARG A 169 -12.63 1.74 14.05
CA ARG A 169 -12.79 1.43 12.62
C ARG A 169 -12.60 -0.06 12.27
N GLY A 170 -12.28 -0.92 13.23
CA GLY A 170 -12.15 -2.37 12.99
C GLY A 170 -11.06 -2.75 11.98
N TYR A 171 -9.97 -1.99 11.90
CA TYR A 171 -8.89 -2.26 10.93
C TYR A 171 -8.18 -3.58 11.22
N ARG A 172 -8.68 -4.65 10.61
CA ARG A 172 -7.93 -5.88 10.35
C ARG A 172 -7.83 -6.01 8.85
N LEU A 173 -6.63 -5.76 8.31
CA LEU A 173 -6.32 -5.96 6.89
C LEU A 173 -5.45 -7.20 6.78
N LEU A 174 -6.06 -8.37 6.59
CA LEU A 174 -5.36 -9.61 6.25
C LEU A 174 -4.72 -9.50 4.84
N PRO A 175 -3.69 -10.31 4.52
CA PRO A 175 -3.18 -10.37 3.14
C PRO A 175 -4.28 -10.60 2.11
N ASP A 176 -5.22 -11.50 2.43
CA ASP A 176 -6.34 -11.86 1.57
C ASP A 176 -7.40 -10.75 1.43
N ASP A 177 -7.33 -9.73 2.29
CA ASP A 177 -8.23 -8.56 2.27
C ASP A 177 -7.77 -7.49 1.26
N VAL A 178 -6.56 -7.61 0.71
CA VAL A 178 -6.00 -6.64 -0.25
C VAL A 178 -5.77 -7.30 -1.60
N ALA A 179 -6.53 -6.87 -2.61
CA ALA A 179 -6.36 -7.27 -3.99
C ALA A 179 -5.66 -6.16 -4.77
N GLU A 180 -4.40 -6.39 -5.18
CA GLU A 180 -3.68 -5.47 -6.07
C GLU A 180 -3.59 -6.03 -7.49
N LEU A 181 -3.96 -5.20 -8.45
CA LEU A 181 -3.82 -5.49 -9.87
C LEU A 181 -2.96 -4.42 -10.53
N THR A 182 -1.81 -4.82 -11.07
CA THR A 182 -0.92 -3.91 -11.80
C THR A 182 -1.24 -3.90 -13.29
N ALA A 183 -1.00 -2.77 -13.94
CA ALA A 183 -1.36 -2.55 -15.34
C ALA A 183 -0.21 -2.84 -16.31
N GLY A 184 1.04 -2.58 -15.91
CA GLY A 184 2.22 -2.76 -16.76
C GLY A 184 2.55 -4.22 -17.09
N TYR A 185 3.34 -4.45 -18.15
CA TYR A 185 3.58 -5.80 -18.65
C TYR A 185 4.47 -6.68 -17.75
N ALA A 186 5.22 -6.10 -16.80
CA ALA A 186 6.15 -6.88 -15.97
C ALA A 186 5.45 -7.74 -14.93
N HIS A 187 4.35 -7.22 -14.36
CA HIS A 187 3.62 -7.84 -13.24
C HIS A 187 2.10 -7.80 -13.41
N GLY A 188 1.62 -7.18 -14.49
CA GLY A 188 0.20 -6.99 -14.75
C GLY A 188 -0.43 -8.14 -15.52
N ALA A 189 -1.75 -8.07 -15.59
CA ALA A 189 -2.56 -9.02 -16.34
C ALA A 189 -3.53 -8.27 -17.24
N LEU A 190 -3.35 -8.45 -18.55
CA LEU A 190 -4.24 -7.92 -19.56
C LEU A 190 -5.22 -9.02 -20.02
N GLY A 191 -6.50 -8.70 -20.06
CA GLY A 191 -7.56 -9.57 -20.55
C GLY A 191 -7.86 -9.44 -22.03
N ASN A 192 -7.22 -8.49 -22.71
CA ASN A 192 -7.26 -8.31 -24.16
C ASN A 192 -6.66 -9.53 -24.89
N PRO A 193 -7.35 -10.12 -25.89
CA PRO A 193 -6.84 -11.26 -26.66
C PRO A 193 -5.50 -10.99 -27.36
N GLU A 194 -5.21 -9.73 -27.68
CA GLU A 194 -3.98 -9.29 -28.32
C GLU A 194 -2.76 -9.41 -27.39
N GLY A 195 -2.98 -9.48 -26.07
CA GLY A 195 -1.92 -9.45 -25.07
C GLY A 195 -1.17 -8.13 -25.03
N TYR A 196 -0.10 -8.04 -24.23
CA TYR A 196 0.72 -6.84 -24.19
C TYR A 196 1.52 -6.66 -25.48
N SER A 197 1.62 -5.40 -25.94
CA SER A 197 2.66 -4.95 -26.88
C SER A 197 3.67 -4.08 -26.10
N PRO A 198 4.74 -4.67 -25.54
CA PRO A 198 5.67 -3.94 -24.67
C PRO A 198 6.34 -2.76 -25.38
N GLU A 199 6.35 -1.62 -24.69
CA GLU A 199 6.99 -0.36 -25.10
C GLU A 199 6.46 0.28 -26.40
N LEU A 200 5.45 -0.33 -27.03
CA LEU A 200 4.84 0.15 -28.27
C LEU A 200 3.39 0.57 -28.03
N ALA A 201 2.98 1.67 -28.68
CA ALA A 201 1.57 2.03 -28.75
C ALA A 201 0.86 1.03 -29.67
N ALA A 202 -0.19 0.40 -29.17
CA ALA A 202 -1.02 -0.55 -29.89
C ALA A 202 -2.49 -0.21 -29.69
N GLU A 203 -3.31 -0.56 -30.68
CA GLU A 203 -4.76 -0.45 -30.56
C GLU A 203 -5.32 -1.71 -29.91
N TYR A 204 -6.07 -1.52 -28.83
CA TYR A 204 -6.70 -2.58 -28.05
C TYR A 204 -8.21 -2.51 -28.23
N ARG A 205 -8.85 -3.69 -28.27
CA ARG A 205 -10.30 -3.80 -28.28
C ARG A 205 -10.78 -4.54 -27.04
N ASP A 206 -11.63 -3.89 -26.26
CA ASP A 206 -12.37 -4.56 -25.18
C ASP A 206 -13.19 -5.73 -25.77
N PRO A 207 -12.94 -6.99 -25.34
CA PRO A 207 -13.65 -8.17 -25.84
C PRO A 207 -15.11 -8.28 -25.34
N GLY A 208 -15.52 -7.44 -24.39
CA GLY A 208 -16.84 -7.46 -23.76
C GLY A 208 -17.01 -8.54 -22.67
N LEU A 209 -16.07 -9.48 -22.56
CA LEU A 209 -16.01 -10.47 -21.49
C LEU A 209 -14.90 -10.10 -20.50
N HIS A 210 -15.29 -9.80 -19.26
CA HIS A 210 -14.37 -9.36 -18.21
C HIS A 210 -14.22 -10.40 -17.09
N VAL A 211 -13.01 -10.90 -16.92
CA VAL A 211 -12.60 -11.84 -15.87
C VAL A 211 -11.87 -11.06 -14.78
N GLY A 212 -12.13 -11.39 -13.51
CA GLY A 212 -11.47 -10.78 -12.36
C GLY A 212 -9.95 -10.87 -12.42
N GLY A 213 -9.27 -9.88 -11.83
CA GLY A 213 -7.80 -9.81 -11.79
C GLY A 213 -7.16 -9.47 -13.13
N LYS A 214 -7.87 -8.79 -14.04
CA LYS A 214 -7.34 -8.34 -15.33
C LYS A 214 -7.82 -6.94 -15.70
N PHE A 215 -6.94 -6.18 -16.34
CA PHE A 215 -7.29 -4.95 -17.04
C PHE A 215 -7.77 -5.26 -18.46
N TYR A 216 -8.67 -4.42 -18.97
CA TYR A 216 -9.20 -4.47 -20.32
C TYR A 216 -9.06 -3.09 -20.96
N ALA A 217 -8.17 -2.97 -21.92
CA ALA A 217 -7.94 -1.74 -22.67
C ALA A 217 -8.85 -1.65 -23.89
N HIS A 218 -9.32 -0.44 -24.17
CA HIS A 218 -9.96 -0.06 -25.43
C HIS A 218 -9.33 1.23 -25.95
N GLY A 219 -9.08 1.30 -27.26
CA GLY A 219 -8.38 2.42 -27.90
C GLY A 219 -6.87 2.22 -27.92
N VAL A 220 -6.11 3.30 -28.16
CA VAL A 220 -4.65 3.21 -28.32
C VAL A 220 -3.94 3.39 -26.98
N TRP A 221 -3.15 2.39 -26.60
CA TRP A 221 -2.39 2.38 -25.34
C TRP A 221 -0.96 1.91 -25.59
N ARG A 222 -0.02 2.43 -24.81
CA ARG A 222 1.35 1.91 -24.73
C ARG A 222 1.52 1.16 -23.42
N ALA A 223 1.98 -0.09 -23.49
CA ALA A 223 2.31 -0.86 -22.30
C ALA A 223 3.76 -0.60 -21.89
N GLU A 224 3.96 0.20 -20.85
CA GLU A 224 5.25 0.35 -20.18
C GLU A 224 5.44 -0.79 -19.15
N ARG A 225 6.65 -0.92 -18.62
CA ARG A 225 7.01 -1.96 -17.64
C ARG A 225 6.01 -2.07 -16.48
N ASP A 226 5.66 -0.91 -15.92
CA ASP A 226 4.86 -0.80 -14.69
C ASP A 226 3.50 -0.11 -14.89
N ALA A 227 3.17 0.35 -16.11
CA ALA A 227 1.94 1.10 -16.38
C ALA A 227 1.37 0.84 -17.78
N LEU A 228 0.06 1.09 -17.93
CA LEU A 228 -0.56 1.36 -19.23
C LEU A 228 -0.68 2.87 -19.43
N VAL A 229 -0.18 3.35 -20.56
CA VAL A 229 -0.15 4.77 -20.92
C VAL A 229 -1.14 5.04 -22.03
N PHE A 230 -2.06 5.97 -21.80
CA PHE A 230 -3.03 6.37 -22.79
C PHE A 230 -2.35 7.15 -23.92
N ALA A 231 -2.52 6.70 -25.17
CA ALA A 231 -1.87 7.31 -26.34
C ALA A 231 -2.79 8.33 -27.07
N GLY A 232 -3.89 8.75 -26.44
CA GLY A 232 -4.81 9.74 -26.99
C GLY A 232 -5.98 9.12 -27.77
N GLY A 233 -6.86 9.98 -28.30
CA GLY A 233 -8.07 9.58 -29.02
C GLY A 233 -9.23 9.20 -28.09
N GLU A 234 -10.04 8.24 -28.51
CA GLU A 234 -11.07 7.62 -27.68
C GLU A 234 -10.53 6.32 -27.07
N GLY A 235 -10.66 6.16 -25.75
CA GLY A 235 -10.22 4.94 -25.10
C GLY A 235 -10.48 4.94 -23.60
N TYR A 236 -10.38 3.74 -23.02
CA TYR A 236 -10.58 3.51 -21.60
C TYR A 236 -9.84 2.27 -21.12
N LEU A 237 -9.67 2.17 -19.80
CA LEU A 237 -9.32 0.94 -19.12
C LEU A 237 -10.49 0.51 -18.26
N LEU A 238 -10.92 -0.74 -18.41
CA LEU A 238 -11.91 -1.37 -17.56
C LEU A 238 -11.23 -2.39 -16.66
N CYS A 239 -11.61 -2.40 -15.40
CA CYS A 239 -11.16 -3.37 -14.42
C CYS A 239 -12.36 -3.89 -13.62
N PRO A 240 -12.61 -5.21 -13.58
CA PRO A 240 -13.44 -5.79 -12.55
C PRO A 240 -12.79 -5.59 -11.19
N VAL A 241 -13.54 -5.04 -10.24
CA VAL A 241 -13.08 -4.75 -8.87
C VAL A 241 -14.03 -5.39 -7.88
N GLU A 242 -13.47 -5.87 -6.77
CA GLU A 242 -14.21 -6.48 -5.67
C GLU A 242 -13.52 -6.04 -4.38
N GLY A 243 -14.28 -5.42 -3.49
CA GLY A 243 -13.79 -4.88 -2.22
C GLY A 243 -14.76 -3.85 -1.65
N ASP A 244 -14.50 -3.37 -0.44
CA ASP A 244 -15.24 -2.29 0.20
C ASP A 244 -14.71 -0.91 -0.21
N GLU A 245 -13.40 -0.82 -0.44
CA GLU A 245 -12.72 0.39 -0.91
C GLU A 245 -11.85 0.06 -2.11
N THR A 246 -11.69 1.01 -3.02
CA THR A 246 -10.80 0.85 -4.17
C THR A 246 -10.05 2.15 -4.43
N SER A 247 -8.75 2.01 -4.68
CA SER A 247 -7.85 3.09 -5.07
C SER A 247 -7.21 2.82 -6.43
N VAL A 248 -6.99 3.87 -7.21
CA VAL A 248 -6.27 3.82 -8.49
C VAL A 248 -4.97 4.59 -8.36
N LEU A 249 -3.83 3.97 -8.66
CA LEU A 249 -2.57 4.67 -8.81
C LEU A 249 -2.44 5.19 -10.24
N ALA A 250 -2.44 6.50 -10.39
CA ALA A 250 -2.41 7.15 -11.69
C ALA A 250 -1.43 8.33 -11.70
N GLU A 251 -0.95 8.67 -12.89
CA GLU A 251 -0.15 9.86 -13.16
C GLU A 251 -0.67 10.58 -14.40
N GLY A 252 -0.64 11.90 -14.33
CA GLY A 252 -1.08 12.78 -15.39
C GLY A 252 -0.11 13.94 -15.57
N ASN A 253 -0.42 14.83 -16.52
CA ASN A 253 0.43 15.97 -16.89
C ASN A 253 0.06 17.27 -16.15
N GLY A 254 -0.59 17.17 -14.98
CA GLY A 254 -1.05 18.32 -14.19
C GLY A 254 -2.43 18.86 -14.56
N ARG A 255 -2.98 18.50 -15.73
CA ARG A 255 -4.34 18.87 -16.16
C ARG A 255 -5.20 17.66 -16.54
N THR A 256 -4.68 16.46 -16.31
CA THR A 256 -5.36 15.21 -16.63
C THR A 256 -6.59 15.06 -15.73
N VAL A 257 -7.71 14.74 -16.36
CA VAL A 257 -8.90 14.22 -15.69
C VAL A 257 -9.08 12.77 -16.11
N VAL A 258 -9.36 11.89 -15.16
CA VAL A 258 -9.79 10.51 -15.46
C VAL A 258 -11.25 10.40 -15.05
N ARG A 259 -12.12 10.29 -16.05
CA ARG A 259 -13.55 10.07 -15.82
C ARG A 259 -13.78 8.62 -15.39
N LEU A 260 -14.69 8.46 -14.44
CA LEU A 260 -14.99 7.19 -13.79
C LEU A 260 -16.43 6.79 -14.09
N GLU A 261 -16.64 5.55 -14.51
CA GLU A 261 -17.94 4.90 -14.55
C GLU A 261 -17.89 3.61 -13.72
N LEU A 262 -18.96 3.33 -12.98
CA LEU A 262 -19.16 2.07 -12.27
C LEU A 262 -20.35 1.37 -12.94
N ASP A 263 -20.10 0.17 -13.46
CA ASP A 263 -21.09 -0.64 -14.19
C ASP A 263 -21.74 0.08 -15.39
N GLY A 264 -21.02 1.02 -16.00
CA GLY A 264 -21.46 1.79 -17.16
C GLY A 264 -22.15 3.13 -16.83
N GLU A 265 -22.33 3.45 -15.55
CA GLU A 265 -22.96 4.68 -15.10
C GLU A 265 -22.00 5.54 -14.26
N PRO A 266 -22.20 6.87 -14.18
CA PRO A 266 -21.47 7.70 -13.22
C PRO A 266 -21.66 7.22 -11.77
N LEU A 267 -20.64 7.38 -10.94
CA LEU A 267 -20.67 6.90 -9.56
C LEU A 267 -21.78 7.61 -8.75
N LYS A 268 -22.48 6.83 -7.92
CA LYS A 268 -23.43 7.35 -6.93
C LYS A 268 -22.67 7.91 -5.74
N ILE A 269 -23.20 8.98 -5.13
CA ILE A 269 -22.56 9.66 -3.98
C ILE A 269 -22.20 8.69 -2.85
N ALA A 270 -23.06 7.71 -2.57
CA ALA A 270 -22.86 6.73 -1.50
C ALA A 270 -21.58 5.87 -1.67
N VAL A 271 -21.08 5.73 -2.89
CA VAL A 271 -19.90 4.90 -3.20
C VAL A 271 -18.69 5.69 -3.69
N MET A 272 -18.79 7.02 -3.78
CA MET A 272 -17.67 7.87 -4.20
C MET A 272 -16.57 7.86 -3.14
N GLY A 273 -15.35 7.53 -3.56
CA GLY A 273 -14.17 7.74 -2.74
C GLY A 273 -13.81 9.21 -2.57
N ASP A 274 -12.88 9.50 -1.65
CA ASP A 274 -12.58 10.88 -1.22
C ASP A 274 -12.03 11.76 -2.33
N ASP A 275 -11.42 11.16 -3.36
CA ASP A 275 -10.83 11.90 -4.48
C ASP A 275 -11.79 12.13 -5.65
N VAL A 276 -12.97 11.51 -5.63
CA VAL A 276 -13.93 11.59 -6.73
C VAL A 276 -14.71 12.88 -6.66
N LYS A 277 -14.73 13.61 -7.78
CA LYS A 277 -15.51 14.82 -8.01
C LYS A 277 -16.63 14.52 -9.00
N LYS A 278 -17.67 15.34 -8.96
CA LYS A 278 -18.79 15.30 -9.91
C LYS A 278 -18.88 16.63 -10.64
N ASP A 279 -18.98 16.59 -11.96
CA ASP A 279 -19.15 17.79 -12.77
C ASP A 279 -20.63 18.25 -12.83
N ARG A 280 -20.88 19.35 -13.54
CA ARG A 280 -22.24 19.91 -13.70
C ARG A 280 -23.19 19.01 -14.49
N ASN A 281 -22.65 18.12 -15.32
CA ASN A 281 -23.40 17.17 -16.14
C ASN A 281 -23.63 15.84 -15.40
N GLY A 282 -23.16 15.74 -14.16
CA GLY A 282 -23.29 14.55 -13.34
C GLY A 282 -22.24 13.46 -13.64
N GLN A 283 -21.22 13.77 -14.44
CA GLN A 283 -20.11 12.85 -14.69
C GLN A 283 -19.14 12.85 -13.52
N THR A 284 -18.64 11.67 -13.17
CA THR A 284 -17.72 11.48 -12.04
C THR A 284 -16.29 11.34 -12.52
N TYR A 285 -15.33 11.93 -11.82
CA TYR A 285 -13.94 11.95 -12.25
C TYR A 285 -12.96 12.16 -11.08
N ILE A 286 -11.69 11.83 -11.32
CA ILE A 286 -10.55 12.24 -10.48
C ILE A 286 -9.67 13.24 -11.24
N ALA A 287 -9.12 14.22 -10.53
CA ALA A 287 -8.14 15.16 -11.07
C ALA A 287 -6.72 14.63 -10.80
N VAL A 288 -6.02 14.21 -11.86
CA VAL A 288 -4.71 13.57 -11.77
C VAL A 288 -3.62 14.61 -12.01
N GLU A 289 -3.43 15.46 -11.00
CA GLU A 289 -2.47 16.56 -11.02
C GLU A 289 -1.04 16.08 -10.75
N GLU A 290 -0.90 15.00 -9.98
CA GLU A 290 0.36 14.39 -9.62
C GLU A 290 0.26 12.86 -9.50
N PRO A 291 1.37 12.11 -9.69
CA PRO A 291 1.43 10.67 -9.41
C PRO A 291 1.09 10.38 -7.95
N ARG A 292 -0.01 9.67 -7.71
CA ARG A 292 -0.38 9.11 -6.40
C ARG A 292 -1.52 8.11 -6.53
N ALA A 293 -1.84 7.45 -5.43
CA ALA A 293 -3.08 6.71 -5.33
C ALA A 293 -4.26 7.66 -5.08
N PHE A 294 -5.36 7.42 -5.78
CA PHE A 294 -6.62 8.14 -5.69
C PHE A 294 -7.70 7.20 -5.14
N SER A 295 -8.34 7.56 -4.04
CA SER A 295 -9.48 6.85 -3.47
C SER A 295 -10.70 7.04 -4.38
N VAL A 296 -11.09 6.01 -5.14
CA VAL A 296 -12.16 6.09 -6.14
C VAL A 296 -13.49 5.48 -5.70
N LEU A 297 -13.46 4.38 -4.94
CA LEU A 297 -14.68 3.71 -4.45
C LEU A 297 -14.59 3.50 -2.95
N LYS A 298 -15.75 3.59 -2.28
CA LYS A 298 -15.95 3.26 -0.87
C LYS A 298 -17.32 2.60 -0.67
N ASN A 299 -17.49 1.88 0.44
CA ASN A 299 -18.77 1.27 0.86
C ASN A 299 -19.43 0.36 -0.20
N THR A 300 -18.64 -0.29 -1.07
CA THR A 300 -19.17 -1.18 -2.11
C THR A 300 -19.62 -2.56 -1.60
N SER A 301 -19.44 -2.83 -0.30
CA SER A 301 -19.91 -4.06 0.37
C SER A 301 -19.34 -5.34 -0.27
N ALA A 302 -18.08 -5.27 -0.71
CA ALA A 302 -17.39 -6.33 -1.44
C ALA A 302 -18.17 -6.91 -2.63
N GLN A 303 -19.10 -6.16 -3.23
CA GLN A 303 -19.79 -6.62 -4.44
C GLN A 303 -18.87 -6.47 -5.66
N PRO A 304 -18.92 -7.42 -6.62
CA PRO A 304 -18.16 -7.31 -7.85
C PRO A 304 -18.75 -6.21 -8.74
N HIS A 305 -17.91 -5.29 -9.17
CA HIS A 305 -18.27 -4.18 -10.05
C HIS A 305 -17.29 -4.05 -11.22
N ARG A 306 -17.71 -3.36 -12.29
CA ARG A 306 -16.82 -2.96 -13.38
C ARG A 306 -16.50 -1.48 -13.26
N LEU A 307 -15.28 -1.17 -12.86
CA LEU A 307 -14.77 0.19 -12.85
C LEU A 307 -14.14 0.52 -14.21
N LYS A 308 -14.64 1.57 -14.85
CA LYS A 308 -14.07 2.10 -16.10
C LYS A 308 -13.37 3.42 -15.84
N LEU A 309 -12.13 3.52 -16.31
CA LEU A 309 -11.24 4.67 -16.23
C LEU A 309 -11.06 5.26 -17.63
N ILE A 310 -11.41 6.53 -17.80
CA ILE A 310 -11.47 7.17 -19.12
C ILE A 310 -10.62 8.44 -19.06
N PRO A 311 -9.33 8.37 -19.45
CA PRO A 311 -8.44 9.53 -19.40
C PRO A 311 -8.81 10.61 -20.41
N SER A 312 -8.63 11.87 -20.04
CA SER A 312 -8.88 13.02 -20.91
C SER A 312 -7.65 13.47 -21.71
N ALA A 313 -6.46 12.96 -21.40
CA ALA A 313 -5.20 13.48 -21.93
C ALA A 313 -4.21 12.35 -22.26
N GLU A 314 -3.59 12.46 -23.43
CA GLU A 314 -2.45 11.62 -23.82
C GLU A 314 -1.33 11.69 -22.77
N GLY A 315 -0.66 10.55 -22.56
CA GLY A 315 0.41 10.39 -21.58
C GLY A 315 -0.09 10.07 -20.16
N THR A 316 -1.41 9.96 -19.95
CA THR A 316 -1.96 9.51 -18.67
C THR A 316 -1.55 8.07 -18.39
N ARG A 317 -0.91 7.82 -17.26
CA ARG A 317 -0.47 6.49 -16.83
C ARG A 317 -1.41 5.94 -15.76
N ILE A 318 -1.81 4.69 -15.92
CA ILE A 318 -2.44 3.91 -14.86
C ILE A 318 -1.47 2.81 -14.48
N TYR A 319 -1.09 2.76 -13.19
CA TYR A 319 -0.07 1.84 -12.67
C TYR A 319 -0.70 0.61 -12.03
N LEU A 320 -1.64 0.82 -11.11
CA LEU A 320 -2.32 -0.26 -10.40
C LEU A 320 -3.71 0.16 -9.93
N ILE A 321 -4.53 -0.84 -9.63
CA ILE A 321 -5.72 -0.74 -8.80
C ILE A 321 -5.50 -1.57 -7.55
N SER A 322 -5.87 -1.03 -6.39
CA SER A 322 -5.86 -1.73 -5.11
C SER A 322 -7.26 -1.71 -4.54
N SER A 323 -7.82 -2.88 -4.27
CA SER A 323 -9.11 -3.04 -3.60
C SER A 323 -8.89 -3.64 -2.21
N ILE A 324 -9.60 -3.09 -1.23
CA ILE A 324 -9.52 -3.48 0.17
C ILE A 324 -10.89 -3.98 0.61
N THR A 325 -10.94 -5.15 1.20
CA THR A 325 -12.13 -5.74 1.84
C THR A 325 -11.95 -5.69 3.34
N PHE A 326 -12.91 -5.14 4.08
CA PHE A 326 -12.81 -5.14 5.53
C PHE A 326 -13.45 -6.40 6.09
N ALA A 327 -12.65 -7.30 6.65
CA ALA A 327 -13.14 -8.47 7.37
C ALA A 327 -13.88 -8.02 8.66
N GLY A 328 -15.19 -7.80 8.58
CA GLY A 328 -15.95 -7.33 9.75
C GLY A 328 -17.41 -6.88 9.56
N ARG A 329 -18.10 -7.25 8.47
CA ARG A 329 -19.57 -7.09 8.36
C ARG A 329 -20.31 -8.42 8.19
N ASP A 330 -19.77 -9.49 8.75
CA ASP A 330 -20.54 -10.72 8.94
C ASP A 330 -21.03 -10.79 10.40
N PRO A 331 -22.33 -10.55 10.68
CA PRO A 331 -22.88 -10.72 12.02
C PRO A 331 -22.84 -12.18 12.50
N LEU A 332 -22.40 -13.15 11.67
CA LEU A 332 -22.39 -14.57 11.99
C LEU A 332 -20.98 -15.18 12.15
N ARG A 333 -19.90 -14.41 11.98
CA ARG A 333 -18.55 -14.92 12.20
C ARG A 333 -18.12 -14.69 13.65
N THR A 334 -18.61 -15.53 14.54
CA THR A 334 -18.23 -15.54 15.96
C THR A 334 -16.79 -16.00 16.14
N ASP A 335 -16.09 -15.36 17.08
CA ASP A 335 -14.67 -15.52 17.48
C ASP A 335 -14.25 -16.91 18.02
N ASP A 336 -14.99 -17.98 17.73
CA ASP A 336 -14.70 -19.28 18.33
C ASP A 336 -13.83 -20.15 17.42
N GLY A 337 -12.53 -20.08 17.69
CA GLY A 337 -11.52 -21.07 17.31
C GLY A 337 -11.73 -22.42 18.02
N HIS A 338 -12.87 -23.07 17.78
CA HIS A 338 -13.06 -24.47 18.14
C HIS A 338 -13.32 -25.33 16.90
N LEU A 339 -12.34 -26.20 16.63
CA LEU A 339 -12.49 -27.40 15.82
C LEU A 339 -13.72 -28.18 16.33
N ARG A 340 -14.72 -28.37 15.46
CA ARG A 340 -15.69 -29.44 15.65
C ARG A 340 -15.09 -30.71 15.07
N ASN A 341 -14.89 -31.70 15.94
CA ASN A 341 -14.65 -33.10 15.60
C ASN A 341 -15.81 -33.70 14.82
#